data_AF-A0A1Y3ASX9-F1
#
_entry.id   AF-A0A1Y3ASX9-F1
#
_cell.length_a   1.000
_cell.length_b   1.000
_cell.length_c   1.000
_cell.angle_alpha   90.00
_cell.angle_beta   90.00
_cell.angle_gamma   90.00
#
_symmetry.space_group_name_H-M   'P 1'
#
loop_
_entity.id
_entity.type
_entity.pdbx_description
1 polymer ?
#
loop_
_entity_poly.entity_id
_entity_poly.type
_entity_poly.pdbx_seq_one_letter_code
_entity_poly.pdbx_strand_id
1 'polypeptide(L)'
;MNYTHKNTYKNTLILSFSYVKVPPDFINSETSSDVVVRENQNLTLRCKARGHPEPKLTWRREDNKPIEYGNWQLNKESGFEYRELIWR
;
A
#
# COMPACT_ATOMS: atom_id res chain seq x y z
N MET A 1 -20.53 -34.14 52.82
CA MET A 1 -20.84 -33.25 51.68
C MET A 1 -19.69 -33.39 50.71
N ASN A 2 -19.89 -34.17 49.64
CA ASN A 2 -18.80 -34.57 48.75
C ASN A 2 -18.75 -33.61 47.57
N TYR A 3 -17.85 -32.63 47.65
CA TYR A 3 -17.58 -31.72 46.55
C TYR A 3 -16.65 -32.42 45.56
N THR A 4 -17.23 -33.00 44.51
CA THR A 4 -16.45 -33.51 43.37
C THR A 4 -15.86 -32.32 42.63
N HIS A 5 -14.55 -32.13 42.78
CA HIS A 5 -13.79 -31.14 42.03
C HIS A 5 -13.72 -31.59 40.57
N LYS A 6 -14.71 -31.17 39.76
CA LYS A 6 -14.71 -31.40 38.32
C LYS A 6 -13.55 -30.61 37.73
N ASN A 7 -12.46 -31.30 37.41
CA ASN A 7 -11.32 -30.70 36.74
C ASN A 7 -11.70 -30.46 35.28
N THR A 8 -12.34 -29.33 35.02
CA THR A 8 -12.60 -28.85 33.67
C THR A 8 -11.29 -28.33 33.13
N TYR A 9 -10.47 -29.23 32.58
CA TYR A 9 -9.40 -28.81 31.69
C TYR A 9 -10.07 -27.95 30.61
N LYS A 10 -9.70 -26.67 30.55
CA LYS A 10 -10.30 -25.73 29.63
C LYS A 10 -9.91 -26.14 28.22
N ASN A 11 -10.82 -26.80 27.50
CA ASN A 11 -10.68 -27.13 26.08
C ASN A 11 -10.82 -25.86 25.22
N THR A 12 -10.09 -24.79 25.54
CA THR A 12 -10.19 -23.52 24.83
C THR A 12 -9.18 -23.52 23.68
N LEU A 13 -9.67 -23.63 22.45
CA LEU A 13 -8.89 -23.34 21.26
C LEU A 13 -8.66 -21.82 21.20
N ILE A 14 -7.45 -21.36 21.51
CA ILE A 14 -7.04 -19.97 21.31
C ILE A 14 -6.60 -19.84 19.86
N LEU A 15 -7.44 -19.22 19.02
CA LEU A 15 -7.07 -18.85 17.66
C LEU A 15 -6.28 -17.53 17.72
N SER A 16 -4.96 -17.61 17.53
CA SER A 16 -4.11 -16.43 17.40
C SER A 16 -4.04 -15.97 15.94
N PHE A 17 -4.46 -14.75 15.65
CA PHE A 17 -4.29 -14.11 14.34
C PHE A 17 -3.13 -13.09 14.45
N SER A 18 -2.01 -13.35 13.77
CA SER A 18 -0.92 -12.37 13.66
C SER A 18 -1.11 -11.51 12.41
N TYR A 19 -1.33 -10.21 12.60
CA TYR A 19 -1.35 -9.25 11.50
C TYR A 19 0.08 -8.84 11.15
N VAL A 20 0.59 -9.35 10.04
CA VAL A 20 1.96 -9.05 9.58
C VAL A 20 1.97 -7.72 8.84
N LYS A 21 2.75 -6.77 9.34
CA LYS A 21 3.02 -5.51 8.64
C LYS A 21 4.29 -5.66 7.81
N VAL A 22 4.22 -5.19 6.57
CA VAL A 22 5.37 -5.15 5.65
C VAL A 22 5.66 -3.69 5.34
N PRO A 23 6.88 -3.20 5.61
CA PRO A 23 7.21 -1.81 5.32
C PRO A 23 7.13 -1.53 3.80
N PRO A 24 6.85 -0.28 3.41
CA PRO A 24 6.92 0.13 2.01
C PRO A 24 8.32 -0.09 1.41
N ASP A 25 8.36 -0.61 0.19
CA ASP A 25 9.56 -0.84 -0.60
C ASP A 25 9.29 -0.51 -2.06
N PHE A 26 10.25 0.12 -2.75
CA PHE A 26 10.08 0.50 -4.15
C PHE A 26 10.40 -0.68 -5.07
N ILE A 27 9.56 -0.88 -6.09
CA ILE A 27 9.80 -1.87 -7.13
C ILE A 27 10.64 -1.20 -8.22
N ASN A 28 11.96 -1.33 -8.11
CA ASN A 28 12.93 -0.64 -8.98
C ASN A 28 12.70 -0.93 -10.47
N SER A 29 12.28 -2.14 -10.83
CA SER A 29 11.99 -2.51 -12.23
C SER A 29 10.77 -1.80 -12.82
N GLU A 30 9.90 -1.24 -11.98
CA GLU A 30 8.65 -0.57 -12.38
C GLU A 30 8.62 0.91 -11.97
N THR A 31 9.73 1.42 -11.43
CA THR A 31 9.91 2.80 -11.00
C THR A 31 10.92 3.47 -11.92
N SER A 32 10.63 4.68 -12.37
CA SER A 32 11.54 5.48 -13.21
C SER A 32 12.83 5.78 -12.44
N SER A 33 13.97 5.61 -13.13
CA SER A 33 15.28 6.11 -12.70
C SER A 33 15.46 7.57 -13.10
N ASP A 34 16.68 8.07 -12.98
CA ASP A 34 17.03 9.41 -13.47
C ASP A 34 16.77 9.53 -14.98
N VAL A 35 16.09 10.61 -15.38
CA VAL A 35 15.75 10.91 -16.77
C VAL A 35 16.15 12.34 -17.09
N VAL A 36 16.77 12.54 -18.25
CA VAL A 36 17.05 13.86 -18.82
C VAL A 36 16.12 14.08 -20.00
N VAL A 37 15.37 15.18 -19.97
CA VAL A 37 14.41 15.56 -21.01
C VAL A 37 14.72 16.99 -21.48
N ARG A 38 14.48 17.27 -22.77
CA ARG A 38 14.61 18.62 -23.30
C ARG A 38 13.43 19.48 -22.85
N GLU A 39 13.65 20.79 -22.77
CA GLU A 39 12.56 21.74 -22.52
C GLU A 39 11.45 21.58 -23.57
N ASN A 40 10.20 21.82 -23.15
CA ASN A 40 8.99 21.67 -23.97
C ASN A 40 8.72 20.24 -24.49
N GLN A 41 9.33 19.23 -23.90
CA GLN A 41 8.99 17.82 -24.15
C GLN A 41 8.20 17.24 -22.98
N ASN A 42 7.33 16.28 -23.27
CA ASN A 42 6.54 15.59 -22.26
C ASN A 42 7.38 14.50 -21.59
N LEU A 43 7.29 14.43 -20.27
CA LEU A 43 7.90 13.38 -19.45
C LEU A 43 6.83 12.68 -18.63
N THR A 44 6.92 11.36 -18.52
CA THR A 44 6.09 10.56 -17.63
C THR A 44 7.01 9.81 -16.66
N LEU A 45 6.84 10.09 -15.37
CA LEU A 45 7.53 9.38 -14.30
C LEU A 45 6.60 8.33 -13.69
N ARG A 46 7.11 7.11 -13.52
CA ARG A 46 6.40 5.99 -12.91
C ARG A 46 7.00 5.69 -11.55
N CYS A 47 6.15 5.38 -10.57
CA CYS A 47 6.58 4.90 -9.27
C CYS A 47 5.65 3.77 -8.83
N LYS A 48 6.24 2.65 -8.42
CA LYS A 48 5.52 1.52 -7.86
C LYS A 48 6.18 1.10 -6.55
N ALA A 49 5.37 0.96 -5.51
CA ALA A 49 5.81 0.48 -4.22
C ALA A 49 4.95 -0.70 -3.77
N ARG A 50 5.55 -1.60 -2.99
CA ARG A 50 4.87 -2.70 -2.30
C ARG A 50 4.94 -2.48 -0.80
N GLY A 51 3.97 -2.97 -0.06
CA GLY A 51 3.95 -2.89 1.40
C GLY A 51 2.62 -3.39 1.94
N HIS A 52 2.55 -3.60 3.26
CA HIS A 52 1.30 -3.92 3.93
C HIS A 52 1.16 -3.16 5.25
N PRO A 53 0.14 -2.28 5.40
CA PRO A 53 -0.88 -1.90 4.41
C PRO A 53 -0.32 -1.27 3.13
N GLU A 54 -1.16 -1.18 2.09
CA GLU A 54 -0.79 -0.60 0.81
C GLU A 54 -0.20 0.82 0.98
N PRO A 55 0.99 1.11 0.43
CA PRO A 55 1.65 2.39 0.64
C PRO A 55 0.94 3.53 -0.07
N LYS A 56 0.91 4.70 0.57
CA LYS A 56 0.48 5.95 -0.07
C LYS A 56 1.66 6.55 -0.83
N LEU A 57 1.53 6.67 -2.15
CA LEU A 57 2.52 7.31 -3.00
C LEU A 57 2.23 8.81 -3.16
N THR A 58 3.28 9.63 -3.04
CA THR A 58 3.23 11.08 -3.27
C THR A 58 4.49 11.53 -3.98
N TRP A 59 4.32 12.37 -4.99
CA TRP A 59 5.43 13.02 -5.69
C TRP A 59 5.79 14.33 -5.01
N ARG A 60 7.08 14.64 -4.99
CA ARG A 60 7.61 15.92 -4.50
C ARG A 60 8.86 16.29 -5.29
N ARG A 61 9.13 17.58 -5.41
CA ARG A 61 10.44 18.06 -5.85
C ARG A 61 11.45 17.89 -4.72
N GLU A 62 12.71 17.73 -5.09
CA GLU A 62 13.81 17.66 -4.12
C GLU A 62 13.94 18.97 -3.33
N ASP A 63 13.74 20.12 -3.99
CA ASP A 63 13.75 21.46 -3.40
C ASP A 63 12.49 21.79 -2.56
N ASN A 64 11.58 20.83 -2.37
CA ASN A 64 10.30 20.97 -1.68
C ASN A 64 9.37 22.06 -2.27
N LYS A 65 9.66 22.57 -3.47
CA LYS A 65 8.76 23.49 -4.16
C LYS A 65 7.55 22.73 -4.71
N PRO A 66 6.41 23.41 -4.93
CA PRO A 66 5.28 22.82 -5.59
C PRO A 66 5.63 22.37 -7.01
N ILE A 67 5.02 21.28 -7.45
CA ILE A 67 5.07 20.84 -8.84
C ILE A 67 3.99 21.62 -9.58
N GLU A 68 4.40 22.63 -10.34
CA GLU A 68 3.47 23.58 -10.99
C GLU A 68 2.59 22.92 -12.05
N TYR A 69 3.12 21.90 -12.74
CA TYR A 69 2.44 21.20 -13.82
C TYR A 69 2.66 19.69 -13.66
N GLY A 70 1.59 18.95 -13.38
CA GLY A 70 1.64 17.50 -13.22
C GLY A 70 0.26 16.87 -13.29
N ASN A 71 0.08 15.94 -14.22
CA ASN A 71 -1.13 15.12 -14.30
C ASN A 71 -0.90 13.81 -13.55
N TRP A 72 -1.35 13.76 -12.30
CA TRP A 72 -1.14 12.61 -11.42
C TRP A 72 -2.20 11.53 -11.67
N GLN A 73 -1.77 10.36 -12.14
CA GLN A 73 -2.63 9.19 -12.26
C GLN A 73 -2.23 8.16 -11.18
N LEU A 74 -3.10 7.99 -10.19
CA LEU A 74 -2.92 6.95 -9.17
C LEU A 74 -3.58 5.66 -9.65
N ASN A 75 -2.78 4.78 -10.24
CA ASN A 75 -3.25 3.45 -10.60
C ASN A 75 -3.07 2.54 -9.39
N LYS A 76 -4.17 2.27 -8.67
CA LYS A 76 -4.19 1.33 -7.55
C LYS A 76 -4.34 -0.09 -8.09
N GLU A 77 -3.23 -0.80 -8.29
CA GLU A 77 -3.26 -2.20 -8.75
C GLU A 77 -3.04 -3.24 -7.63
N SER A 78 -3.07 -2.85 -6.36
CA SER A 78 -2.90 -3.79 -5.24
C SER A 78 -3.91 -3.55 -4.11
N GLY A 79 -4.93 -4.43 -4.02
CA GLY A 79 -5.72 -4.65 -2.79
C GLY A 79 -7.16 -4.13 -2.76
N PHE A 80 -8.05 -4.76 -3.53
CA PHE A 80 -9.51 -4.93 -3.32
C PHE A 80 -10.35 -3.75 -2.79
N GLU A 81 -11.04 -3.03 -3.69
CA GLU A 81 -12.51 -2.89 -3.64
C GLU A 81 -13.02 -2.55 -5.05
N TYR A 82 -13.58 -3.55 -5.74
CA TYR A 82 -14.39 -3.31 -6.94
C TYR A 82 -15.70 -2.67 -6.50
N ARG A 83 -15.91 -1.40 -6.84
CA ARG A 83 -17.25 -0.86 -7.03
C ARG A 83 -17.30 -0.26 -8.42
N GLU A 84 -17.90 -1.01 -9.34
CA GLU A 84 -18.43 -0.43 -10.56
C GLU A 84 -19.40 0.69 -10.16
N LEU A 85 -19.08 1.93 -10.53
CA LEU A 85 -20.09 2.96 -10.68
C LEU A 85 -20.38 3.04 -12.18
N ILE A 86 -21.43 2.32 -12.56
CA ILE A 86 -22.13 2.48 -13.84
C ILE A 86 -22.59 3.94 -13.89
N TRP A 87 -22.22 4.67 -14.93
CA TRP A 87 -22.68 6.04 -15.15
C TRP A 87 -24.21 6.10 -15.23
N ARG A 88 -24.79 6.99 -14.42
CA ARG A 88 -25.86 7.89 -14.83
C ARG A 88 -25.39 9.31 -14.58
#